data_AF-A0A4R2H5Z3-F1
#
_entry.id   AF-A0A4R2H5Z3-F1
#
_cell.length_a   1.000
_cell.length_b   1.000
_cell.length_c   1.000
_cell.angle_alpha   90.00
_cell.angle_beta   90.00
_cell.angle_gamma   90.00
#
_symmetry.space_group_name_H-M   'P 1'
#
loop_
_entity.id
_entity.type
_entity.pdbx_description
1 polymer ?
#
loop_
_entity_poly.entity_id
_entity_poly.type
_entity_poly.pdbx_seq_one_letter_code
_entity_poly.pdbx_strand_id
1 'polypeptide(L)'
;MKKNQRLIYVALVIVYILLSSSCSKRQADEIVPQTSNPGGGTSTVTYTNFTQALIQTKCAGCHGTGRSAASIWTFNGLASITSNETRIKRVVLETKSMPIGGSLTAAELASLKEWFDNKMPN
;
A
#
# COMPACT_ATOMS: atom_id res chain seq x y z
N MET A 1 15.60 -4.93 52.17
CA MET A 1 15.94 -5.07 50.73
C MET A 1 14.76 -5.51 49.85
N LYS A 2 13.86 -6.42 50.30
CA LYS A 2 12.76 -6.97 49.47
C LYS A 2 11.66 -5.97 49.06
N LYS A 3 11.41 -4.89 49.83
CA LYS A 3 10.35 -3.89 49.54
C LYS A 3 10.71 -3.00 48.34
N ASN A 4 11.96 -2.53 48.27
CA ASN A 4 12.45 -1.67 47.18
C ASN A 4 12.57 -2.48 45.88
N GLN A 5 12.94 -3.76 45.98
CA GLN A 5 13.00 -4.67 44.84
C GLN A 5 11.60 -4.97 44.26
N ARG A 6 10.57 -5.12 45.11
CA ARG A 6 9.16 -5.21 44.66
C ARG A 6 8.70 -3.93 43.95
N LEU A 7 9.11 -2.76 44.45
CA LEU A 7 8.78 -1.47 43.81
C LEU A 7 9.45 -1.33 42.43
N ILE A 8 10.71 -1.78 42.28
CA ILE A 8 11.42 -1.76 41.00
C ILE A 8 10.75 -2.71 39.99
N TYR A 9 10.35 -3.91 40.40
CA TYR A 9 9.64 -4.83 39.51
C TYR A 9 8.28 -4.29 39.06
N VAL A 10 7.53 -3.65 39.96
CA VAL A 10 6.26 -3.02 39.60
C VAL A 10 6.48 -1.88 38.59
N ALA A 11 7.51 -1.07 38.77
CA ALA A 11 7.85 0.00 37.82
C ALA A 11 8.22 -0.55 36.43
N LEU A 12 9.01 -1.63 36.35
CA LEU A 12 9.38 -2.27 35.09
C LEU A 12 8.19 -2.88 34.35
N VAL A 13 7.25 -3.49 35.08
CA VAL A 13 6.01 -4.04 34.51
C VAL A 13 5.12 -2.93 33.94
N ILE A 14 5.00 -1.80 34.64
CA ILE A 14 4.20 -0.65 34.17
C ILE A 14 4.80 -0.06 32.89
N VAL A 15 6.13 0.11 32.83
CA VAL A 15 6.81 0.60 31.62
C VAL A 15 6.62 -0.37 30.44
N TYR A 16 6.69 -1.67 30.68
CA TYR A 16 6.44 -2.70 29.64
C TYR A 16 5.00 -2.65 29.09
N ILE A 17 4.01 -2.38 29.94
CA ILE A 17 2.60 -2.23 29.53
C ILE A 17 2.38 -0.93 28.73
N LEU A 18 3.10 0.14 29.04
CA LEU A 18 3.01 1.40 28.30
C LEU A 18 3.68 1.33 26.90
N LEU A 19 4.63 0.42 26.69
CA LEU A 19 5.31 0.22 25.40
C LEU A 19 4.48 -0.59 24.39
N SER A 20 3.48 -1.36 24.83
CA SER A 20 2.68 -2.23 23.95
C SER A 20 1.46 -1.54 23.33
N SER A 21 1.13 -0.32 23.73
CA SER A 21 -0.04 0.44 23.24
C SER A 21 0.19 1.21 21.92
N SER A 22 1.37 1.15 21.32
CA SER A 22 1.65 1.78 20.01
C SER A 22 1.36 0.87 18.80
N CYS A 23 0.81 -0.32 18.99
CA CYS A 23 0.33 -1.20 17.92
C CYS A 23 -1.14 -0.92 17.53
N SER A 24 -1.56 0.35 17.47
CA SER A 24 -2.72 0.68 16.65
C SER A 24 -2.28 0.60 15.19
N LYS A 25 -2.53 -0.55 14.55
CA LYS A 25 -2.55 -0.65 13.09
C LYS A 25 -3.48 0.46 12.60
N ARG A 26 -2.91 1.59 12.17
CA ARG A 26 -3.61 2.55 11.33
C ARG A 26 -3.99 1.77 10.08
N GLN A 27 -5.20 1.25 10.06
CA GLN A 27 -5.82 0.81 8.82
C GLN A 27 -5.96 2.09 8.01
N ALA A 28 -4.94 2.40 7.20
CA ALA A 28 -5.16 3.29 6.08
C ALA A 28 -6.29 2.63 5.29
N ASP A 29 -7.38 3.37 5.08
CA ASP A 29 -8.55 2.87 4.37
C ASP A 29 -8.11 2.14 3.10
N GLU A 30 -8.65 0.93 2.93
CA GLU A 30 -8.34 0.09 1.77
C GLU A 30 -8.85 0.81 0.52
N ILE A 31 -7.97 1.02 -0.47
CA ILE A 31 -8.41 1.61 -1.74
C ILE A 31 -9.24 0.55 -2.44
N VAL A 32 -10.50 0.88 -2.74
CA VAL A 32 -11.41 0.04 -3.51
C VAL A 32 -11.81 0.74 -4.80
N PRO A 33 -11.99 0.02 -5.92
CA PRO A 33 -12.43 0.62 -7.17
C PRO A 33 -13.73 1.39 -6.99
N GLN A 34 -13.76 2.63 -7.44
CA GLN A 34 -14.98 3.43 -7.42
C GLN A 34 -15.89 2.95 -8.56
N THR A 35 -17.09 2.49 -8.23
CA THR A 35 -18.08 2.05 -9.22
C THR A 35 -18.87 3.26 -9.73
N SER A 36 -18.42 3.88 -10.82
CA SER A 36 -19.21 4.86 -11.56
C SER A 36 -20.17 4.16 -12.51
N ASN A 37 -21.18 3.46 -11.97
CA ASN A 37 -22.25 2.95 -12.81
C ASN A 37 -23.62 3.00 -12.08
N PRO A 38 -24.54 3.91 -12.46
CA PRO A 38 -25.91 3.93 -11.96
C PRO A 38 -26.77 2.73 -12.42
N GLY A 39 -26.19 1.75 -13.14
CA GLY A 39 -26.93 0.70 -13.84
C GLY A 39 -26.47 -0.74 -13.60
N GLY A 40 -25.87 -1.06 -12.45
CA GLY A 40 -25.73 -2.46 -12.00
C GLY A 40 -24.83 -3.38 -12.84
N GLY A 41 -23.93 -2.83 -13.66
CA GLY A 41 -22.88 -3.60 -14.34
C GLY A 41 -21.62 -3.76 -13.47
N THR A 42 -20.91 -4.88 -13.63
CA THR A 42 -19.54 -5.06 -13.08
C THR A 42 -18.67 -3.92 -13.60
N SER A 43 -18.35 -2.96 -12.73
CA SER A 43 -17.53 -1.81 -13.11
C SER A 43 -16.10 -2.29 -13.28
N THR A 44 -15.62 -2.33 -14.52
CA THR A 44 -14.22 -2.64 -14.84
C THR A 44 -13.29 -1.70 -14.08
N VAL A 45 -12.23 -2.25 -13.48
CA VAL A 45 -11.18 -1.42 -12.87
C VAL A 45 -10.46 -0.61 -13.94
N THR A 46 -10.32 0.70 -13.75
CA THR A 46 -9.66 1.66 -14.64
C THR A 46 -8.55 2.44 -13.92
N TYR A 47 -7.79 3.21 -14.68
CA TYR A 47 -6.78 4.08 -14.11
C TYR A 47 -7.42 5.14 -13.21
N THR A 48 -8.46 5.79 -13.74
CA THR A 48 -9.16 6.91 -13.10
C THR A 48 -9.99 6.51 -11.88
N ASN A 49 -10.57 5.30 -11.84
CA ASN A 49 -11.42 4.88 -10.74
C ASN A 49 -10.69 4.15 -9.59
N PHE A 50 -9.44 3.74 -9.81
CA PHE A 50 -8.69 2.91 -8.85
C PHE A 50 -7.17 3.07 -8.95
N THR A 51 -6.58 2.71 -10.09
CA THR A 51 -5.13 2.46 -10.16
C THR A 51 -4.31 3.72 -9.89
N GLN A 52 -4.78 4.89 -10.33
CA GLN A 52 -4.12 6.16 -10.03
C GLN A 52 -4.01 6.40 -8.52
N ALA A 53 -5.12 6.24 -7.79
CA ALA A 53 -5.16 6.44 -6.35
C ALA A 53 -4.28 5.43 -5.62
N LEU A 54 -4.29 4.17 -6.05
CA LEU A 54 -3.43 3.13 -5.49
C LEU A 54 -1.95 3.46 -5.64
N ILE A 55 -1.49 3.76 -6.86
CA ILE A 55 -0.08 4.05 -7.15
C ILE A 55 0.36 5.34 -6.46
N GLN A 56 -0.49 6.38 -6.45
CA GLN A 56 -0.21 7.64 -5.76
C GLN A 56 -0.02 7.42 -4.25
N THR A 57 -0.84 6.57 -3.64
CA THR A 57 -0.85 6.37 -2.18
C THR A 57 0.23 5.40 -1.73
N LYS A 58 0.43 4.30 -2.46
CA LYS A 58 1.27 3.17 -2.01
C LYS A 58 2.65 3.13 -2.66
N CYS A 59 2.87 3.85 -3.78
CA CYS A 59 4.11 3.76 -4.56
C CYS A 59 4.83 5.11 -4.68
N ALA A 60 4.11 6.21 -4.89
CA ALA A 60 4.70 7.51 -5.19
C ALA A 60 5.53 8.11 -4.05
N GLY A 61 5.40 7.61 -2.80
CA GLY A 61 6.28 8.01 -1.69
C GLY A 61 7.76 7.77 -1.97
N CYS A 62 8.09 6.66 -2.64
CA CYS A 62 9.46 6.33 -3.07
C CYS A 62 9.68 6.58 -4.56
N HIS A 63 8.63 6.42 -5.37
CA HIS A 63 8.71 6.49 -6.83
C HIS A 63 8.19 7.82 -7.42
N GLY A 64 7.88 8.84 -6.62
CA GLY A 64 7.54 10.17 -7.15
C GLY A 64 8.77 10.95 -7.63
N THR A 65 8.55 12.04 -8.35
CA THR A 65 9.62 12.96 -8.77
C THR A 65 10.45 13.43 -7.57
N GLY A 66 11.78 13.30 -7.66
CA GLY A 66 12.70 13.69 -6.58
C GLY A 66 12.70 12.78 -5.36
N ARG A 67 12.05 11.61 -5.42
CA ARG A 67 12.04 10.61 -4.34
C ARG A 67 13.16 9.60 -4.50
N SER A 68 13.41 8.83 -3.44
CA SER A 68 14.56 7.93 -3.29
C SER A 68 14.71 6.89 -4.40
N ALA A 69 13.60 6.46 -5.03
CA ALA A 69 13.60 5.47 -6.11
C ALA A 69 13.23 6.05 -7.48
N ALA A 70 13.18 7.39 -7.63
CA ALA A 70 12.82 8.06 -8.88
C ALA A 70 13.75 7.69 -10.05
N SER A 71 15.05 7.54 -9.78
CA SER A 71 16.05 7.13 -10.78
C SER A 71 15.82 5.72 -11.34
N ILE A 72 15.11 4.87 -10.60
CA ILE A 72 14.82 3.48 -10.99
C ILE A 72 13.48 3.40 -11.75
N TRP A 73 12.49 4.14 -11.27
CA TRP A 73 11.20 4.33 -11.92
C TRP A 73 10.53 5.53 -11.26
N THR A 74 10.09 6.50 -12.08
CA THR A 74 9.34 7.66 -11.61
C THR A 74 7.89 7.55 -12.06
N PHE A 75 6.97 7.56 -11.12
CA PHE A 75 5.55 7.74 -11.37
C PHE A 75 5.27 9.19 -11.80
N ASN A 76 4.79 9.36 -13.02
CA ASN A 76 4.40 10.66 -13.59
C ASN A 76 3.09 10.57 -14.41
N GLY A 77 2.21 9.64 -14.03
CA GLY A 77 0.94 9.39 -14.71
C GLY A 77 0.88 8.02 -15.38
N LEU A 78 -0.24 7.73 -16.04
CA LEU A 78 -0.53 6.43 -16.67
C LEU A 78 0.61 5.93 -17.57
N ALA A 79 1.19 6.81 -18.40
CA ALA A 79 2.26 6.46 -19.33
C ALA A 79 3.51 5.87 -18.64
N SER A 80 3.89 6.36 -17.45
CA SER A 80 5.01 5.75 -16.70
C SER A 80 4.72 4.34 -16.24
N ILE A 81 3.46 4.00 -15.99
CA ILE A 81 3.05 2.66 -15.57
C ILE A 81 3.05 1.75 -16.80
N THR A 82 2.37 2.15 -17.89
CA THR A 82 2.21 1.32 -19.08
C THR A 82 3.53 1.06 -19.80
N SER A 83 4.42 2.06 -19.90
CA SER A 83 5.78 1.87 -20.45
C SER A 83 6.68 0.94 -19.61
N ASN A 84 6.30 0.66 -18.36
CA ASN A 84 7.04 -0.21 -17.45
C ASN A 84 6.20 -1.42 -17.00
N GLU A 85 5.13 -1.76 -17.73
CA GLU A 85 4.13 -2.76 -17.36
C GLU A 85 4.77 -4.05 -16.85
N THR A 86 5.60 -4.70 -17.67
CA THR A 86 6.21 -6.00 -17.34
C THR A 86 6.98 -5.96 -16.03
N ARG A 87 7.72 -4.87 -15.80
CA ARG A 87 8.54 -4.72 -14.59
C ARG A 87 7.66 -4.48 -13.36
N ILE A 88 6.67 -3.60 -13.47
CA ILE A 88 5.75 -3.26 -12.38
C ILE A 88 4.89 -4.48 -12.03
N LYS A 89 4.28 -5.14 -13.02
CA LYS A 89 3.49 -6.36 -12.86
C LYS A 89 4.28 -7.43 -12.12
N ARG A 90 5.52 -7.69 -12.54
CA ARG A 90 6.39 -8.65 -11.87
C ARG A 90 6.68 -8.29 -10.42
N VAL A 91 7.15 -7.06 -10.14
CA VAL A 91 7.58 -6.71 -8.77
C VAL A 91 6.44 -6.54 -7.78
N VAL A 92 5.24 -6.20 -8.26
CA VAL A 92 4.05 -5.96 -7.42
C VAL A 92 3.17 -7.20 -7.31
N LEU A 93 2.88 -7.89 -8.41
CA LEU A 93 1.90 -8.98 -8.44
C LEU A 93 2.53 -10.37 -8.35
N GLU A 94 3.74 -10.56 -8.90
CA GLU A 94 4.39 -11.88 -8.96
C GLU A 94 5.35 -12.08 -7.78
N THR A 95 6.39 -11.24 -7.69
CA THR A 95 7.40 -11.34 -6.61
C THR A 95 6.95 -10.65 -5.33
N LYS A 96 5.96 -9.75 -5.40
CA LYS A 96 5.41 -8.99 -4.27
C LYS A 96 6.51 -8.31 -3.42
N SER A 97 7.56 -7.84 -4.08
CA SER A 97 8.72 -7.20 -3.45
C SER A 97 8.52 -5.70 -3.24
N MET A 98 7.38 -5.16 -3.68
CA MET A 98 6.97 -3.77 -3.52
C MET A 98 5.54 -3.71 -2.97
N PRO A 99 5.22 -2.73 -2.10
CA PRO A 99 6.09 -1.66 -1.60
C PRO A 99 7.11 -2.11 -0.54
N ILE A 100 8.30 -1.50 -0.50
CA ILE A 100 9.28 -1.75 0.57
C ILE A 100 8.74 -1.22 1.90
N GLY A 101 8.76 -2.04 2.95
CA GLY A 101 8.29 -1.65 4.29
C GLY A 101 6.76 -1.59 4.43
N GLY A 102 6.02 -2.08 3.44
CA GLY A 102 4.57 -2.15 3.46
C GLY A 102 4.05 -3.32 2.64
N SER A 103 2.74 -3.36 2.42
CA SER A 103 2.09 -4.36 1.58
C SER A 103 0.82 -3.78 0.97
N LEU A 104 0.41 -4.37 -0.15
CA LEU A 104 -0.94 -4.21 -0.67
C LEU A 104 -1.87 -5.23 -0.03
N THR A 105 -3.14 -4.87 0.16
CA THR A 105 -4.17 -5.83 0.59
C THR A 105 -4.46 -6.84 -0.51
N ALA A 106 -5.20 -7.90 -0.17
CA ALA A 106 -5.63 -8.89 -1.16
C ALA A 106 -6.56 -8.28 -2.22
N ALA A 107 -7.48 -7.36 -1.84
CA ALA A 107 -8.36 -6.73 -2.80
C ALA A 107 -7.61 -5.71 -3.67
N GLU A 108 -6.67 -4.94 -3.10
CA GLU A 108 -5.81 -4.03 -3.87
C GLU A 108 -5.00 -4.79 -4.95
N LEU A 109 -4.43 -5.95 -4.58
CA LEU A 109 -3.72 -6.82 -5.52
C LEU A 109 -4.64 -7.39 -6.61
N ALA A 110 -5.85 -7.81 -6.22
CA ALA A 110 -6.83 -8.37 -7.15
C ALA A 110 -7.31 -7.32 -8.17
N SER A 111 -7.67 -6.12 -7.70
CA SER A 111 -8.10 -5.01 -8.56
C SER A 111 -6.96 -4.52 -9.47
N LEU A 112 -5.73 -4.44 -8.96
CA LEU A 112 -4.57 -4.08 -9.79
C LEU A 112 -4.29 -5.15 -10.85
N LYS A 113 -4.42 -6.43 -10.49
CA LYS A 113 -4.29 -7.54 -11.44
C LYS A 113 -5.37 -7.48 -12.52
N GLU A 114 -6.62 -7.26 -12.14
CA GLU A 114 -7.74 -7.08 -13.08
C GLU A 114 -7.46 -5.93 -14.05
N TRP A 115 -6.96 -4.80 -13.56
CA TRP A 115 -6.62 -3.66 -14.40
C TRP A 115 -5.54 -4.00 -15.44
N PHE A 116 -4.46 -4.69 -15.06
CA PHE A 116 -3.45 -5.17 -16.00
C PHE A 116 -4.02 -6.18 -17.01
N ASP A 117 -4.82 -7.13 -16.54
CA ASP A 117 -5.37 -8.19 -17.37
C ASP A 117 -6.39 -7.63 -18.40
N ASN A 118 -7.10 -6.54 -18.03
CA ASN A 118 -8.00 -5.79 -18.91
C ASN A 118 -7.29 -4.76 -19.81
N LYS A 119 -5.98 -4.89 -20.01
CA LYS A 119 -5.16 -4.02 -20.88
C LYS A 119 -5.09 -2.56 -20.43
N MET A 120 -5.10 -2.33 -19.12
CA MET A 120 -4.84 -1.03 -18.48
C MET A 120 -5.75 0.10 -19.00
N PRO A 121 -7.09 -0.06 -18.94
CA PRO A 121 -8.01 0.97 -19.39
C PRO A 121 -7.87 2.24 -18.53
N ASN A 122 -8.08 3.39 -19.16
CA ASN A 122 -8.00 4.70 -18.49
C ASN A 122 -9.22 4.97 -17.61
#